data_AF-A0A1I2F9I7-F1
#
_entry.id   AF-A0A1I2F9I7-F1
#
_cell.length_a   1.000
_cell.length_b   1.000
_cell.length_c   1.000
_cell.angle_alpha   90.00
_cell.angle_beta   90.00
_cell.angle_gamma   90.00
#
_symmetry.space_group_name_H-M   'P 1'
#
loop_
_entity.id
_entity.type
_entity.pdbx_description
1 polymer ?
#
loop_
_entity_poly.entity_id
_entity_poly.type
_entity_poly.pdbx_seq_one_letter_code
_entity_poly.pdbx_strand_id
1 'polypeptide(L)'
;MHVGKKTKDVFDNDSANTGNRLLIQSGVPHDRFAEDAGYFQKSIPLRHPLIFYLGHTAPFFVNKLVLAKLLPERIDPRMESIFAVGVDEMSWDDLDEDHYDWPTVAEVMDYRAKVRATVLELIETLPLSLPINWESPWWPIVMGVEHERIHLETSSVLIRQHDLAMVRPQPEGAPIRETGEAPENELITVPAGTVSIGKPYDDAYYGCDNEYGEHEAEVDEFRASQYLVSNQEFLAFVEAGGYQEDRFWSEEGCAWRQFAKARHPTFWRWQNGWHLRLMTEEVEMPWDWPVEVNYHEAKAFCEWKREETGIKEVDNDPANANLHLDHGASSCPASATSTRKAKRCNPMPTTKATGC
;
A
#
# COMPACT_ATOMS: atom_id res chain seq x y z
N MET A 1 -21.56 -17.91 -33.36
CA MET A 1 -20.61 -17.21 -34.26
C MET A 1 -20.78 -15.70 -34.11
N HIS A 2 -20.09 -15.08 -33.16
CA HIS A 2 -19.73 -13.63 -33.10
C HIS A 2 -19.15 -13.31 -31.70
N VAL A 3 -18.19 -14.10 -31.24
CA VAL A 3 -17.45 -13.84 -29.98
C VAL A 3 -15.97 -14.12 -30.28
N GLY A 4 -15.35 -13.21 -31.02
CA GLY A 4 -13.96 -13.37 -31.48
C GLY A 4 -13.29 -12.06 -31.88
N LYS A 5 -13.80 -10.92 -31.41
CA LYS A 5 -13.29 -9.60 -31.81
C LYS A 5 -13.01 -8.61 -30.67
N LYS A 6 -13.20 -8.96 -29.39
CA LYS A 6 -13.04 -7.99 -28.27
C LYS A 6 -11.81 -8.16 -27.38
N THR A 7 -10.97 -9.18 -27.57
CA THR A 7 -9.72 -9.35 -26.81
C THR A 7 -8.47 -8.88 -27.56
N LYS A 8 -8.60 -8.48 -28.83
CA LYS A 8 -7.49 -7.90 -29.61
C LYS A 8 -7.37 -6.38 -29.44
N ASP A 9 -8.48 -5.71 -29.11
CA ASP A 9 -8.55 -4.25 -28.99
C ASP A 9 -7.92 -3.69 -27.70
N VAL A 10 -7.39 -4.54 -26.81
CA VAL A 10 -6.57 -4.12 -25.65
C VAL A 10 -5.10 -3.92 -26.04
N PHE A 11 -4.66 -4.49 -27.16
CA PHE A 11 -3.24 -4.57 -27.53
C PHE A 11 -2.90 -4.01 -28.92
N ASP A 12 -3.88 -3.58 -29.71
CA ASP A 12 -3.61 -3.04 -31.05
C ASP A 12 -4.55 -1.86 -31.34
N ASN A 13 -4.01 -0.65 -31.41
CA ASN A 13 -4.63 0.42 -32.20
C ASN A 13 -3.60 1.51 -32.54
N ASP A 14 -3.18 1.49 -33.79
CA ASP A 14 -2.56 2.62 -34.47
C ASP A 14 -3.62 3.71 -34.74
N SER A 15 -3.16 4.96 -34.67
CA SER A 15 -3.86 6.22 -35.02
C SER A 15 -4.56 7.01 -33.90
N ALA A 16 -3.96 8.18 -33.65
CA ALA A 16 -4.49 9.39 -33.02
C ALA A 16 -4.88 9.31 -31.53
N ASN A 17 -3.86 9.54 -30.69
CA ASN A 17 -3.95 10.42 -29.53
C ASN A 17 -4.98 10.06 -28.44
N THR A 18 -4.84 8.88 -27.84
CA THR A 18 -5.12 8.56 -26.42
C THR A 18 -4.67 7.11 -26.20
N GLY A 19 -3.38 6.92 -25.93
CA GLY A 19 -2.81 5.58 -25.76
C GLY A 19 -3.20 4.98 -24.42
N ASN A 20 -3.82 3.79 -24.45
CA ASN A 20 -3.75 2.84 -23.35
C ASN A 20 -2.27 2.47 -23.14
N ARG A 21 -1.56 3.30 -22.38
CA ARG A 21 -0.21 2.96 -21.91
C ARG A 21 -0.39 1.80 -20.93
N LEU A 22 0.07 0.60 -21.30
CA LEU A 22 0.43 -0.38 -20.28
C LEU A 22 1.32 0.36 -19.27
N LEU A 23 0.88 0.40 -18.01
CA LEU A 23 1.55 1.07 -16.91
C LEU A 23 2.83 0.32 -16.48
N ILE A 24 3.60 -0.18 -17.44
CA ILE A 24 4.90 -0.81 -17.20
C ILE A 24 5.91 0.31 -17.29
N GLN A 25 6.38 0.73 -16.13
CA GLN A 25 7.37 1.78 -15.97
C GLN A 25 6.99 3.13 -16.56
N SER A 26 5.70 3.35 -16.85
CA SER A 26 5.19 4.66 -17.25
C SER A 26 5.11 5.55 -16.02
N GLY A 27 6.17 6.31 -15.79
CA GLY A 27 6.27 7.24 -14.67
C GLY A 27 5.07 8.18 -14.60
N VAL A 28 4.50 8.33 -13.40
CA VAL A 28 3.60 9.44 -13.07
C VAL A 28 3.80 10.01 -11.65
N PRO A 29 4.55 9.39 -10.70
CA PRO A 29 4.99 10.13 -9.50
C PRO A 29 6.41 10.68 -9.58
N HIS A 30 7.24 10.22 -10.52
CA HIS A 30 8.69 10.49 -10.42
C HIS A 30 9.09 11.84 -11.02
N ASP A 31 8.52 12.25 -12.15
CA ASP A 31 8.70 13.62 -12.73
C ASP A 31 7.97 14.73 -11.94
N ARG A 32 7.80 14.52 -10.63
CA ARG A 32 7.23 15.48 -9.69
C ARG A 32 8.31 16.27 -8.95
N PHE A 33 9.59 15.97 -9.12
CA PHE A 33 10.66 16.73 -8.47
C PHE A 33 11.13 17.91 -9.29
N ALA A 34 11.39 19.02 -8.59
CA ALA A 34 11.90 20.23 -9.20
C ALA A 34 13.33 20.08 -9.72
N GLU A 35 14.11 19.30 -8.99
CA GLU A 35 15.53 19.04 -9.18
C GLU A 35 15.84 17.62 -8.70
N ASP A 36 16.89 17.00 -9.24
CA ASP A 36 17.29 15.63 -8.90
C ASP A 36 17.54 15.44 -7.40
N ALA A 37 17.98 16.49 -6.69
CA ALA A 37 18.18 16.47 -5.24
C ALA A 37 16.94 15.97 -4.46
N GLY A 38 15.73 16.22 -4.98
CA GLY A 38 14.49 15.75 -4.37
C GLY A 38 14.39 14.22 -4.28
N TYR A 39 15.03 13.48 -5.18
CA TYR A 39 15.02 12.02 -5.16
C TYR A 39 15.92 11.42 -4.08
N PHE A 40 16.94 12.14 -3.63
CA PHE A 40 17.92 11.65 -2.66
C PHE A 40 17.59 12.04 -1.22
N GLN A 41 16.64 12.96 -1.03
CA GLN A 41 16.15 13.34 0.29
C GLN A 41 15.10 12.32 0.78
N LYS A 42 15.29 11.81 2.00
CA LYS A 42 14.27 11.02 2.71
C LYS A 42 13.06 11.90 3.04
N SER A 43 11.85 11.47 2.66
CA SER A 43 10.61 12.15 3.02
C SER A 43 10.27 11.99 4.51
N ILE A 44 10.56 10.80 5.06
CA ILE A 44 10.50 10.50 6.50
C ILE A 44 11.65 9.58 6.90
N PRO A 45 12.04 9.52 8.20
CA PRO A 45 13.18 8.72 8.64
C PRO A 45 13.07 7.21 8.35
N LEU A 46 11.86 6.65 8.49
CA LEU A 46 11.56 5.21 8.41
C LEU A 46 11.48 4.64 6.99
N ARG A 47 11.91 5.40 5.99
CA ARG A 47 11.73 5.06 4.57
C ARG A 47 12.99 5.45 3.79
N HIS A 48 13.26 4.70 2.73
CA HIS A 48 14.30 5.04 1.78
C HIS A 48 14.00 6.36 1.03
N PRO A 49 15.01 7.04 0.48
CA PRO A 49 14.80 8.16 -0.41
C PRO A 49 14.08 7.73 -1.71
N LEU A 50 13.42 8.66 -2.40
CA LEU A 50 12.60 8.35 -3.57
C LEU A 50 13.36 7.76 -4.77
N ILE A 51 14.68 7.93 -4.83
CA ILE A 51 15.55 7.23 -5.78
C ILE A 51 15.43 5.71 -5.66
N PHE A 52 15.22 5.17 -4.44
CA PHE A 52 14.95 3.75 -4.22
C PHE A 52 13.67 3.32 -4.93
N TYR A 53 12.56 4.03 -4.67
CA TYR A 53 11.25 3.68 -5.23
C TYR A 53 11.22 3.86 -6.77
N LEU A 54 11.96 4.84 -7.30
CA LEU A 54 12.18 5.00 -8.73
C LEU A 54 12.91 3.78 -9.32
N GLY A 55 13.93 3.23 -8.65
CA GLY A 55 14.68 2.08 -9.16
C GLY A 55 14.00 0.73 -8.93
N HIS A 56 13.43 0.52 -7.73
CA HIS A 56 13.04 -0.78 -7.18
C HIS A 56 12.08 -1.63 -8.02
N THR A 57 11.14 -0.98 -8.73
CA THR A 57 10.15 -1.72 -9.52
C THR A 57 10.75 -2.45 -10.71
N ALA A 58 11.85 -1.93 -11.29
CA ALA A 58 12.47 -2.53 -12.47
C ALA A 58 13.21 -3.86 -12.17
N PRO A 59 14.08 -3.96 -11.14
CA PRO A 59 14.70 -5.22 -10.75
C PRO A 59 13.70 -6.27 -10.30
N PHE A 60 12.54 -5.88 -9.75
CA PHE A 60 11.50 -6.85 -9.40
C PHE A 60 11.06 -7.65 -10.64
N PHE A 61 10.79 -6.99 -11.77
CA PHE A 61 10.50 -7.67 -13.03
C PHE A 61 11.64 -8.62 -13.42
N VAL A 62 12.88 -8.12 -13.45
CA VAL A 62 14.04 -8.95 -13.86
C VAL A 62 14.20 -10.16 -12.95
N ASN A 63 14.13 -9.97 -11.63
CA ASN A 63 14.20 -11.04 -10.63
C ASN A 63 13.16 -12.13 -10.89
N LYS A 64 11.88 -11.76 -11.05
CA LYS A 64 10.80 -12.74 -11.26
C LYS A 64 10.88 -13.40 -12.62
N LEU A 65 11.25 -12.67 -13.67
CA LEU A 65 11.39 -13.22 -15.02
C LEU A 65 12.59 -14.16 -15.17
N VAL A 66 13.72 -13.87 -14.51
CA VAL A 66 14.88 -14.79 -14.45
C VAL A 66 14.50 -16.06 -13.68
N LEU A 67 13.82 -15.95 -12.54
CA LEU A 67 13.35 -17.11 -11.77
C LEU A 67 12.36 -17.97 -12.56
N ALA A 68 11.47 -17.34 -13.33
CA ALA A 68 10.54 -18.02 -14.24
C ALA A 68 11.20 -18.55 -15.53
N LYS A 69 12.51 -18.34 -15.71
CA LYS A 69 13.28 -18.72 -16.92
C LYS A 69 12.75 -18.08 -18.22
N LEU A 70 12.10 -16.92 -18.09
CA LEU A 70 11.65 -16.10 -19.21
C LEU A 70 12.72 -15.11 -19.66
N LEU A 71 13.68 -14.80 -18.77
CA LEU A 71 14.92 -14.13 -19.12
C LEU A 71 16.10 -15.08 -18.90
N PRO A 72 16.97 -15.28 -19.90
CA PRO A 72 18.13 -16.16 -19.78
C PRO A 72 19.21 -15.56 -18.86
N GLU A 73 19.32 -14.23 -18.84
CA GLU A 73 20.36 -13.49 -18.12
C GLU A 73 19.79 -12.22 -17.48
N ARG A 74 20.55 -11.71 -16.50
CA ARG A 74 20.32 -10.44 -15.80
C ARG A 74 20.58 -9.26 -16.76
N ILE A 75 19.90 -8.13 -16.59
CA ILE A 75 20.05 -6.96 -17.47
C ILE A 75 21.20 -6.06 -16.97
N ASP A 76 21.22 -5.76 -15.67
CA ASP A 76 22.29 -5.03 -15.00
C ASP A 76 22.41 -5.52 -13.56
N PRO A 77 23.31 -6.49 -13.29
CA PRO A 77 23.47 -7.07 -11.96
C PRO A 77 23.78 -6.05 -10.86
N ARG A 78 24.41 -4.92 -11.20
CA ARG A 78 24.73 -3.86 -10.23
C ARG A 78 23.46 -3.13 -9.80
N MET A 79 22.68 -2.64 -10.77
CA MET A 79 21.40 -1.97 -10.50
C MET A 79 20.44 -2.90 -9.77
N GLU A 80 20.38 -4.16 -10.21
CA GLU A 80 19.52 -5.16 -9.60
C GLU A 80 19.89 -5.48 -8.16
N SER A 81 21.18 -5.45 -7.81
CA SER A 81 21.64 -5.62 -6.44
C SER A 81 21.33 -4.41 -5.55
N ILE A 82 21.55 -3.18 -6.05
CA ILE A 82 21.34 -1.93 -5.29
C ILE A 82 19.88 -1.79 -4.86
N PHE A 83 18.96 -2.15 -5.75
CA PHE A 83 17.53 -1.94 -5.57
C PHE A 83 16.76 -3.20 -5.13
N ALA A 84 17.44 -4.33 -4.87
CA ALA A 84 16.80 -5.58 -4.42
C ALA A 84 16.47 -5.63 -2.91
N VAL A 85 16.68 -4.53 -2.17
CA VAL A 85 16.38 -4.41 -0.74
C VAL A 85 14.85 -4.32 -0.52
N GLY A 86 14.38 -4.79 0.64
CA GLY A 86 12.98 -4.67 1.05
C GLY A 86 12.53 -3.23 1.26
N VAL A 87 11.21 -3.00 1.30
CA VAL A 87 10.62 -1.64 1.45
C VAL A 87 10.61 -1.18 2.91
N ASP A 88 10.43 -2.11 3.84
CA ASP A 88 10.61 -1.85 5.26
C ASP A 88 12.06 -2.09 5.62
N GLU A 89 12.68 -1.09 6.25
CA GLU A 89 14.03 -1.18 6.82
C GLU A 89 14.03 -2.31 7.85
N MET A 90 14.57 -3.47 7.48
CA MET A 90 14.71 -4.57 8.41
C MET A 90 16.06 -4.49 9.10
N SER A 91 16.14 -4.97 10.35
CA SER A 91 17.36 -4.91 11.17
C SER A 91 18.57 -5.67 10.61
N TRP A 92 18.38 -6.42 9.53
CA TRP A 92 19.42 -7.17 8.81
C TRP A 92 19.78 -6.59 7.44
N ASP A 93 19.13 -5.51 7.03
CA ASP A 93 19.66 -4.69 5.95
C ASP A 93 20.90 -4.01 6.53
N ASP A 94 22.08 -4.24 5.95
CA ASP A 94 23.32 -3.61 6.38
C ASP A 94 23.20 -2.08 6.13
N LEU A 95 22.69 -1.37 7.14
CA LEU A 95 22.46 0.07 7.12
C LEU A 95 23.72 0.80 7.59
N ASP A 96 24.72 0.91 6.72
CA ASP A 96 25.58 2.09 6.79
C ASP A 96 24.77 3.27 6.24
N GLU A 97 24.00 3.92 7.12
CA GLU A 97 23.15 5.06 6.79
C GLU A 97 23.94 6.24 6.20
N ASP A 98 25.26 6.27 6.42
CA ASP A 98 26.10 7.40 6.02
C ASP A 98 26.48 7.36 4.53
N HIS A 99 26.44 6.21 3.83
CA HIS A 99 26.81 6.14 2.40
C HIS A 99 26.14 5.00 1.61
N TYR A 100 24.86 5.14 1.25
CA TYR A 100 24.34 4.41 0.09
C TYR A 100 24.78 5.14 -1.20
N ASP A 101 25.60 4.48 -2.01
CA ASP A 101 26.03 4.96 -3.33
C ASP A 101 24.87 4.82 -4.34
N TRP A 102 23.84 5.64 -4.17
CA TRP A 102 22.68 5.66 -5.05
C TRP A 102 23.11 6.08 -6.47
N PRO A 103 22.73 5.31 -7.51
CA PRO A 103 22.96 5.73 -8.88
C PRO A 103 22.26 7.06 -9.18
N THR A 104 22.77 7.80 -10.17
CA THR A 104 22.13 9.04 -10.61
C THR A 104 20.74 8.77 -11.19
N VAL A 105 19.84 9.76 -11.14
CA VAL A 105 18.49 9.64 -11.73
C VAL A 105 18.56 9.20 -13.20
N ALA A 106 19.52 9.74 -13.96
CA ALA A 106 19.74 9.37 -15.36
C ALA A 106 20.13 7.90 -15.55
N GLU A 107 21.03 7.35 -14.71
CA GLU A 107 21.41 5.94 -14.78
C GLU A 107 20.23 5.02 -14.39
N VAL A 108 19.44 5.41 -13.38
CA VAL A 108 18.24 4.64 -13.01
C VAL A 108 17.22 4.65 -14.14
N MET A 109 16.99 5.80 -14.78
CA MET A 109 16.07 5.93 -15.91
C MET A 109 16.54 5.14 -17.15
N ASP A 110 17.84 5.12 -17.44
CA ASP A 110 18.42 4.28 -18.50
C ASP A 110 18.21 2.79 -18.21
N TYR A 111 18.46 2.36 -16.98
CA TYR A 111 18.20 0.98 -16.55
C TYR A 111 16.72 0.61 -16.68
N ARG A 112 15.81 1.47 -16.18
CA ARG A 112 14.35 1.29 -16.36
C ARG A 112 14.01 1.14 -17.84
N ALA A 113 14.49 2.04 -18.70
CA ALA A 113 14.21 1.98 -20.14
C ALA A 113 14.61 0.61 -20.76
N LYS A 114 15.75 0.04 -20.36
CA LYS A 114 16.18 -1.31 -20.79
C LYS A 114 15.22 -2.39 -20.30
N VAL A 115 14.89 -2.41 -19.00
CA VAL A 115 13.94 -3.39 -18.43
C VAL A 115 12.59 -3.28 -19.12
N ARG A 116 12.07 -2.06 -19.31
CA ARG A 116 10.80 -1.81 -20.00
C ARG A 116 10.81 -2.38 -21.42
N ALA A 117 11.86 -2.13 -22.19
CA ALA A 117 11.99 -2.66 -23.55
C ALA A 117 11.95 -4.19 -23.54
N THR A 118 12.69 -4.83 -22.64
CA THR A 118 12.71 -6.29 -22.47
C THR A 118 11.34 -6.86 -22.08
N VAL A 119 10.65 -6.24 -21.13
CA VAL A 119 9.31 -6.70 -20.70
C VAL A 119 8.28 -6.53 -21.83
N LEU A 120 8.34 -5.44 -22.59
CA LEU A 120 7.47 -5.24 -23.74
C LEU A 120 7.71 -6.29 -24.84
N GLU A 121 8.97 -6.59 -25.15
CA GLU A 121 9.32 -7.65 -26.10
C GLU A 121 8.76 -9.02 -25.65
N LEU A 122 8.83 -9.33 -24.35
CA LEU A 122 8.22 -10.55 -23.80
C LEU A 122 6.69 -10.55 -23.97
N ILE A 123 6.03 -9.44 -23.70
CA ILE A 123 4.58 -9.30 -23.85
C ILE A 123 4.15 -9.50 -25.31
N GLU A 124 4.92 -8.96 -26.26
CA GLU A 124 4.63 -9.08 -27.69
C GLU A 124 4.83 -10.51 -28.23
N THR A 125 5.76 -11.27 -27.64
CA THR A 125 6.22 -12.55 -28.19
C THR A 125 5.68 -13.78 -27.44
N LEU A 126 5.34 -13.65 -26.16
CA LEU A 126 4.83 -14.78 -25.38
C LEU A 126 3.41 -15.16 -25.80
N PRO A 127 3.10 -16.46 -25.97
CA PRO A 127 1.73 -16.89 -26.22
C PRO A 127 0.87 -16.62 -24.99
N LEU A 128 -0.20 -15.85 -25.14
CA LEU A 128 -1.19 -15.61 -24.09
C LEU A 128 -2.30 -16.66 -24.14
N SER A 129 -2.37 -17.49 -23.11
CA SER A 129 -3.48 -18.39 -22.84
C SER A 129 -4.13 -18.06 -21.51
N LEU A 130 -5.46 -18.07 -21.48
CA LEU A 130 -6.23 -17.92 -20.24
C LEU A 130 -6.63 -19.31 -19.70
N PRO A 131 -6.75 -19.47 -18.37
CA PRO A 131 -6.50 -18.45 -17.33
C PRO A 131 -5.00 -18.22 -17.06
N ILE A 132 -4.65 -17.07 -16.46
CA ILE A 132 -3.29 -16.80 -15.97
C ILE A 132 -3.17 -17.38 -14.56
N ASN A 133 -2.81 -18.66 -14.46
CA ASN A 133 -2.54 -19.36 -13.20
C ASN A 133 -1.04 -19.35 -12.84
N TRP A 134 -0.66 -19.98 -11.73
CA TRP A 134 0.73 -19.99 -11.23
C TRP A 134 1.73 -20.65 -12.18
N GLU A 135 1.27 -21.56 -13.04
CA GLU A 135 2.08 -22.20 -14.07
C GLU A 135 2.22 -21.37 -15.35
N SER A 136 1.44 -20.29 -15.49
CA SER A 136 1.45 -19.44 -16.67
C SER A 136 2.72 -18.58 -16.72
N PRO A 137 3.40 -18.49 -17.89
CA PRO A 137 4.52 -17.57 -18.05
C PRO A 137 4.10 -16.08 -17.94
N TRP A 138 2.80 -15.79 -18.04
CA TRP A 138 2.27 -14.44 -17.83
C TRP A 138 2.12 -14.07 -16.35
N TRP A 139 2.12 -15.05 -15.44
CA TRP A 139 2.03 -14.81 -14.00
C TRP A 139 3.07 -13.82 -13.46
N PRO A 140 4.40 -14.01 -13.68
CA PRO A 140 5.42 -13.07 -13.20
C PRO A 140 5.31 -11.68 -13.86
N ILE A 141 4.75 -11.57 -15.07
CA ILE A 141 4.54 -10.28 -15.74
C ILE A 141 3.42 -9.51 -15.03
N VAL A 142 2.27 -10.15 -14.79
CA VAL A 142 1.15 -9.53 -14.07
C VAL A 142 1.54 -9.20 -12.63
N MET A 143 2.26 -10.09 -11.95
CA MET A 143 2.82 -9.82 -10.62
C MET A 143 3.70 -8.57 -10.61
N GLY A 144 4.57 -8.39 -11.62
CA GLY A 144 5.39 -7.18 -11.75
C GLY A 144 4.56 -5.91 -11.95
N VAL A 145 3.47 -5.98 -12.72
CA VAL A 145 2.53 -4.85 -12.91
C VAL A 145 1.83 -4.48 -11.61
N GLU A 146 1.30 -5.46 -10.87
CA GLU A 146 0.63 -5.18 -9.58
C GLU A 146 1.63 -4.68 -8.53
N HIS A 147 2.84 -5.25 -8.48
CA HIS A 147 3.91 -4.76 -7.63
C HIS A 147 4.28 -3.30 -7.94
N GLU A 148 4.39 -2.93 -9.22
CA GLU A 148 4.62 -1.54 -9.60
C GLU A 148 3.48 -0.62 -9.15
N ARG A 149 2.22 -1.05 -9.23
CA ARG A 149 1.07 -0.27 -8.72
C ARG A 149 1.13 -0.02 -7.22
N ILE A 150 1.52 -1.02 -6.43
CA ILE A 150 1.73 -0.85 -4.98
C ILE A 150 2.82 0.21 -4.72
N HIS A 151 3.89 0.19 -5.49
CA HIS A 151 4.97 1.17 -5.38
C HIS A 151 4.60 2.57 -5.89
N LEU A 152 3.67 2.67 -6.85
CA LEU A 152 3.11 3.95 -7.27
C LEU A 152 2.33 4.60 -6.12
N GLU A 153 1.47 3.83 -5.45
CA GLU A 153 0.71 4.30 -4.28
C GLU A 153 1.66 4.69 -3.13
N THR A 154 2.60 3.82 -2.79
CA THR A 154 3.61 4.09 -1.75
C THR A 154 4.38 5.38 -2.04
N SER A 155 4.84 5.56 -3.28
CA SER A 155 5.56 6.77 -3.69
C SER A 155 4.70 8.03 -3.55
N SER A 156 3.39 7.95 -3.84
CA SER A 156 2.48 9.10 -3.73
C SER A 156 2.39 9.63 -2.30
N VAL A 157 2.35 8.74 -1.31
CA VAL A 157 2.32 9.12 0.12
C VAL A 157 3.64 9.75 0.53
N LEU A 158 4.78 9.20 0.08
CA LEU A 158 6.10 9.76 0.36
C LEU A 158 6.29 11.15 -0.26
N ILE A 159 5.87 11.34 -1.53
CA ILE A 159 5.88 12.66 -2.19
C ILE A 159 5.04 13.67 -1.40
N ARG A 160 3.88 13.26 -0.89
CA ARG A 160 3.03 14.11 -0.04
C ARG A 160 3.69 14.48 1.29
N GLN A 161 4.44 13.55 1.89
CA GLN A 161 5.22 13.78 3.12
C GLN A 161 6.51 14.58 2.88
N HIS A 162 6.95 14.66 1.62
CA HIS A 162 8.14 15.41 1.23
C HIS A 162 7.94 16.93 1.34
N ASP A 163 9.06 17.65 1.38
CA ASP A 163 9.08 19.10 1.30
C ASP A 163 8.38 19.56 0.03
N LEU A 164 7.30 20.33 0.21
CA LEU A 164 6.50 20.85 -0.87
C LEU A 164 7.32 21.71 -1.84
N ALA A 165 8.36 22.41 -1.37
CA ALA A 165 9.23 23.20 -2.25
C ALA A 165 9.99 22.35 -3.28
N MET A 166 10.19 21.07 -2.99
CA MET A 166 10.86 20.12 -3.89
C MET A 166 9.90 19.48 -4.89
N VAL A 167 8.59 19.61 -4.68
CA VAL A 167 7.55 18.94 -5.47
C VAL A 167 6.88 19.92 -6.44
N ARG A 168 6.64 19.48 -7.66
CA ARG A 168 5.98 20.25 -8.73
C ARG A 168 4.63 19.62 -9.11
N PRO A 169 3.56 20.42 -9.24
CA PRO A 169 2.29 19.94 -9.79
C PRO A 169 2.44 19.58 -11.27
N GLN A 170 1.67 18.58 -11.71
CA GLN A 170 1.58 18.17 -13.12
C GLN A 170 0.09 18.15 -13.52
N PRO A 171 -0.28 18.58 -14.74
CA PRO A 171 -1.68 18.62 -15.18
C PRO A 171 -2.41 17.28 -15.11
N GLU A 172 -1.73 16.18 -15.42
CA GLU A 172 -2.30 14.83 -15.53
C GLU A 172 -2.66 14.20 -14.17
N GLY A 173 -2.38 14.90 -13.05
CA GLY A 173 -2.71 14.46 -11.70
C GLY A 173 -3.22 15.57 -10.81
N ALA A 174 -3.95 16.54 -11.39
CA ALA A 174 -4.63 17.56 -10.61
C ALA A 174 -5.68 16.90 -9.70
N PRO A 175 -5.78 17.32 -8.43
CA PRO A 175 -6.80 16.78 -7.54
C PRO A 175 -8.19 17.21 -8.00
N ILE A 176 -9.18 16.37 -7.74
CA ILE A 176 -10.59 16.74 -7.85
C ILE A 176 -10.81 17.95 -6.93
N ARG A 177 -11.48 18.99 -7.42
CA ARG A 177 -11.72 20.25 -6.68
C ARG A 177 -13.14 20.38 -6.16
N GLU A 178 -13.98 19.38 -6.42
CA GLU A 178 -15.35 19.34 -5.95
C GLU A 178 -15.36 19.23 -4.43
N THR A 179 -16.00 20.20 -3.78
CA THR A 179 -16.18 20.27 -2.33
C THR A 179 -17.48 21.03 -2.06
N GLY A 180 -18.15 20.69 -0.96
CA GLY A 180 -19.40 21.31 -0.53
C GLY A 180 -19.64 21.18 0.96
N GLU A 181 -20.91 21.12 1.35
CA GLU A 181 -21.27 20.83 2.73
C GLU A 181 -20.96 19.37 3.06
N ALA A 182 -20.27 19.13 4.18
CA ALA A 182 -19.98 17.76 4.60
C ALA A 182 -21.27 17.00 4.88
N PRO A 183 -21.42 15.76 4.38
CA PRO A 183 -22.60 14.97 4.67
C PRO A 183 -22.66 14.65 6.17
N GLU A 184 -23.86 14.71 6.74
CA GLU A 184 -24.09 14.11 8.05
C GLU A 184 -24.06 12.59 7.90
N ASN A 185 -23.21 11.94 8.68
CA ASN A 185 -23.04 10.50 8.61
C ASN A 185 -24.13 9.79 9.41
N GLU A 186 -24.65 8.71 8.86
CA GLU A 186 -25.70 7.91 9.47
C GLU A 186 -25.26 6.46 9.59
N LEU A 187 -25.68 5.79 10.66
CA LEU A 187 -25.45 4.36 10.82
C LEU A 187 -26.53 3.55 10.09
N ILE A 188 -26.16 2.81 9.06
CA ILE A 188 -27.02 1.89 8.32
C ILE A 188 -26.94 0.48 8.91
N THR A 189 -28.06 -0.24 8.92
CA THR A 189 -28.11 -1.63 9.38
C THR A 189 -27.55 -2.57 8.33
N VAL A 190 -26.59 -3.40 8.74
CA VAL A 190 -26.09 -4.56 7.99
C VAL A 190 -26.73 -5.80 8.60
N PRO A 191 -27.62 -6.51 7.89
CA PRO A 191 -28.33 -7.66 8.44
C PRO A 191 -27.36 -8.81 8.75
N ALA A 192 -27.72 -9.60 9.76
CA ALA A 192 -26.99 -10.82 10.09
C ALA A 192 -26.96 -11.79 8.90
N GLY A 193 -25.87 -12.53 8.76
CA GLY A 193 -25.77 -13.59 7.77
C GLY A 193 -24.37 -14.19 7.63
N THR A 194 -24.29 -15.23 6.81
CA THR A 194 -23.04 -15.87 6.44
C THR A 194 -22.31 -15.03 5.40
N VAL A 195 -21.07 -14.63 5.70
CA VAL A 195 -20.15 -13.97 4.77
C VAL A 195 -19.14 -15.01 4.30
N SER A 196 -18.95 -15.09 2.98
CA SER A 196 -17.94 -15.93 2.34
C SER A 196 -16.98 -15.03 1.57
N ILE A 197 -15.68 -15.14 1.89
CA ILE A 197 -14.60 -14.40 1.23
C ILE A 197 -13.49 -15.36 0.79
N GLY A 198 -12.69 -14.90 -0.17
CA GLY A 198 -11.54 -15.61 -0.70
C GLY A 198 -11.64 -15.84 -2.20
N LYS A 199 -10.52 -16.23 -2.78
CA LYS A 199 -10.34 -16.44 -4.22
C LYS A 199 -10.06 -17.92 -4.49
N PRO A 200 -10.83 -18.58 -5.37
CA PRO A 200 -10.57 -19.97 -5.72
C PRO A 200 -9.28 -20.08 -6.54
N TYR A 201 -8.56 -21.20 -6.41
CA TYR A 201 -7.28 -21.41 -7.10
C TYR A 201 -7.43 -21.56 -8.63
N ASP A 202 -8.62 -21.85 -9.13
CA ASP A 202 -8.94 -21.94 -10.56
C ASP A 202 -9.62 -20.67 -11.11
N ASP A 203 -9.54 -19.56 -10.38
CA ASP A 203 -10.07 -18.26 -10.82
C ASP A 203 -9.44 -17.81 -12.14
N ALA A 204 -10.25 -17.18 -12.99
CA ALA A 204 -9.84 -16.72 -14.31
C ALA A 204 -8.89 -15.50 -14.27
N TYR A 205 -8.88 -14.77 -13.16
CA TYR A 205 -8.12 -13.54 -12.96
C TYR A 205 -6.97 -13.74 -11.95
N TYR A 206 -5.90 -12.99 -12.14
CA TYR A 206 -4.82 -12.89 -11.15
C TYR A 206 -5.35 -12.46 -9.78
N GLY A 207 -4.65 -12.87 -8.73
CA GLY A 207 -4.84 -12.42 -7.35
C GLY A 207 -3.53 -12.57 -6.60
N CYS A 208 -3.33 -11.79 -5.54
CA CYS A 208 -2.21 -11.96 -4.64
C CYS A 208 -2.37 -13.26 -3.83
N ASP A 209 -1.27 -13.82 -3.34
CA ASP A 209 -1.27 -15.08 -2.61
C ASP A 209 -2.19 -15.07 -1.36
N ASN A 210 -2.24 -13.93 -0.67
CA ASN A 210 -3.11 -13.69 0.48
C ASN A 210 -4.62 -13.58 0.16
N GLU A 211 -5.01 -13.53 -1.11
CA GLU A 211 -6.41 -13.52 -1.53
C GLU A 211 -6.99 -14.93 -1.69
N TYR A 212 -6.13 -15.94 -1.89
CA TYR A 212 -6.57 -17.31 -2.17
C TYR A 212 -7.03 -18.08 -0.93
N GLY A 213 -7.90 -19.04 -1.18
CA GLY A 213 -8.54 -19.86 -0.16
C GLY A 213 -10.00 -19.48 0.02
N GLU A 214 -10.64 -20.11 1.00
CA GLU A 214 -12.04 -19.88 1.31
C GLU A 214 -12.16 -19.66 2.81
N HIS A 215 -12.88 -18.62 3.20
CA HIS A 215 -13.23 -18.34 4.57
C HIS A 215 -14.72 -18.00 4.65
N GLU A 216 -15.41 -18.71 5.53
CA GLU A 216 -16.80 -18.43 5.87
C GLU A 216 -16.90 -18.05 7.35
N ALA A 217 -17.68 -17.01 7.62
CA ALA A 217 -17.98 -16.57 8.96
C ALA A 217 -19.47 -16.21 9.08
N GLU A 218 -20.07 -16.57 10.21
CA GLU A 218 -21.36 -16.02 10.62
C GLU A 218 -21.14 -14.63 11.21
N VAL A 219 -21.81 -13.63 10.66
CA VAL A 219 -21.73 -12.25 11.10
C VAL A 219 -23.09 -11.85 11.67
N ASP A 220 -23.12 -11.44 12.93
CA ASP A 220 -24.33 -10.91 13.56
C ASP A 220 -24.74 -9.58 12.92
N GLU A 221 -25.99 -9.18 13.16
CA GLU A 221 -26.48 -7.88 12.71
C GLU A 221 -25.66 -6.76 13.39
N PHE A 222 -25.22 -5.80 12.59
CA PHE A 222 -24.51 -4.63 13.10
C PHE A 222 -24.92 -3.36 12.34
N ARG A 223 -24.37 -2.22 12.76
CA ARG A 223 -24.53 -0.98 12.02
C ARG A 223 -23.17 -0.42 11.63
N ALA A 224 -23.07 0.10 10.41
CA ALA A 224 -21.87 0.74 9.88
C ALA A 224 -22.20 2.14 9.40
N SER A 225 -21.21 3.04 9.39
CA SER A 225 -21.39 4.38 8.82
C SER A 225 -21.69 4.29 7.32
N GLN A 226 -22.66 5.06 6.86
CA GLN A 226 -23.04 5.15 5.45
C GLN A 226 -21.90 5.75 4.61
N TYR A 227 -21.21 6.73 5.18
CA TYR A 227 -20.08 7.41 4.56
C TYR A 227 -18.80 7.19 5.37
N LEU A 228 -17.66 7.44 4.72
CA LEU A 228 -16.40 7.63 5.44
C LEU A 228 -16.50 8.89 6.30
N VAL A 229 -15.82 8.89 7.44
CA VAL A 229 -15.76 10.05 8.34
C VAL A 229 -15.11 11.21 7.59
N SER A 230 -15.80 12.35 7.53
CA SER A 230 -15.31 13.54 6.84
C SER A 230 -14.31 14.32 7.70
N ASN A 231 -13.54 15.23 7.08
CA ASN A 231 -12.69 16.17 7.80
C ASN A 231 -13.52 17.01 8.80
N GLN A 232 -14.75 17.39 8.44
CA GLN A 232 -15.65 18.14 9.32
C GLN A 232 -16.08 17.32 10.53
N GLU A 233 -16.46 16.06 10.31
CA GLU A 233 -16.87 15.17 11.39
C GLU A 233 -15.70 14.90 12.35
N PHE A 234 -14.49 14.71 11.82
CA PHE A 234 -13.29 14.53 12.62
C PHE A 234 -12.82 15.81 13.32
N LEU A 235 -13.10 17.00 12.77
CA LEU A 235 -12.79 18.27 13.41
C LEU A 235 -13.44 18.37 14.80
N ALA A 236 -14.67 17.88 14.95
CA ALA A 236 -15.37 17.88 16.23
C ALA A 236 -14.60 17.11 17.32
N PHE A 237 -13.96 15.99 16.96
CA PHE A 237 -13.07 15.25 17.86
C PHE A 237 -11.82 16.05 18.24
N VAL A 238 -11.20 16.72 17.26
CA VAL A 238 -10.02 17.58 17.49
C VAL A 238 -10.37 18.73 18.43
N GLU A 239 -11.48 19.43 18.19
CA GLU A 239 -11.94 20.58 18.97
C GLU A 239 -12.44 20.19 20.37
N ALA A 240 -13.00 18.99 20.53
CA ALA A 240 -13.39 18.44 21.82
C ALA A 240 -12.21 18.01 22.71
N GLY A 241 -10.97 18.17 22.25
CA GLY A 241 -9.78 17.80 23.01
C GLY A 241 -9.35 16.34 22.83
N GLY A 242 -9.78 15.68 21.75
CA GLY A 242 -9.54 14.25 21.50
C GLY A 242 -8.06 13.84 21.49
N TYR A 243 -7.16 14.73 21.08
CA TYR A 243 -5.70 14.51 21.12
C TYR A 243 -5.07 14.79 22.48
N GLN A 244 -5.82 15.30 23.45
CA GLN A 244 -5.34 15.63 24.79
C GLN A 244 -5.84 14.64 25.85
N GLU A 245 -6.91 13.89 25.57
CA GLU A 245 -7.49 12.95 26.51
C GLU A 245 -6.98 11.52 26.25
N ASP A 246 -6.24 10.94 27.19
CA ASP A 246 -5.67 9.58 27.06
C ASP A 246 -6.74 8.49 27.00
N ARG A 247 -7.92 8.74 27.60
CA ARG A 247 -8.99 7.73 27.75
C ARG A 247 -9.56 7.21 26.44
N PHE A 248 -9.38 7.94 25.34
CA PHE A 248 -9.82 7.50 24.01
C PHE A 248 -8.79 6.63 23.29
N TRP A 249 -7.56 6.56 23.80
CA TRP A 249 -6.44 5.95 23.09
C TRP A 249 -6.06 4.62 23.73
N SER A 250 -5.64 3.66 22.89
CA SER A 250 -4.93 2.48 23.40
C SER A 250 -3.58 2.87 23.98
N GLU A 251 -2.95 1.98 24.74
CA GLU A 251 -1.59 2.19 25.26
C GLU A 251 -0.59 2.51 24.14
N GLU A 252 -0.62 1.73 23.05
CA GLU A 252 0.21 1.97 21.87
C GLU A 252 -0.14 3.31 21.18
N GLY A 253 -1.43 3.65 21.09
CA GLY A 253 -1.87 4.93 20.53
C GLY A 253 -1.39 6.13 21.36
N CYS A 254 -1.42 6.02 22.68
CA CYS A 254 -0.83 6.99 23.60
C CYS A 254 0.68 7.14 23.38
N ALA A 255 1.40 6.02 23.29
CA ALA A 255 2.84 6.03 23.04
C ALA A 255 3.18 6.68 21.69
N TRP A 256 2.46 6.32 20.62
CA TRP A 256 2.60 6.94 19.30
C TRP A 256 2.33 8.44 19.36
N ARG A 257 1.21 8.87 19.96
CA ARG A 257 0.81 10.28 20.03
C ARG A 257 1.83 11.11 20.81
N GLN A 258 2.40 10.57 21.89
CA GLN A 258 3.45 11.21 22.67
C GLN A 258 4.76 11.31 21.88
N PHE A 259 5.17 10.24 21.19
CA PHE A 259 6.35 10.21 20.35
C PHE A 259 6.26 11.20 19.19
N ALA A 260 5.16 11.14 18.43
CA ALA A 260 4.90 12.00 17.26
C ALA A 260 4.51 13.44 17.66
N LYS A 261 4.14 13.66 18.93
CA LYS A 261 3.58 14.93 19.45
C LYS A 261 2.37 15.41 18.63
N ALA A 262 1.56 14.47 18.14
CA ALA A 262 0.43 14.73 17.26
C ALA A 262 -0.67 15.51 17.98
N ARG A 263 -1.28 16.46 17.28
CA ARG A 263 -2.40 17.30 17.77
C ARG A 263 -3.60 17.36 16.82
N HIS A 264 -3.43 16.84 15.62
CA HIS A 264 -4.37 16.78 14.52
C HIS A 264 -3.80 15.80 13.49
N PRO A 265 -4.59 15.38 12.48
CA PRO A 265 -4.11 14.49 11.42
C PRO A 265 -2.84 15.01 10.72
N THR A 266 -1.99 14.09 10.28
CA THR A 266 -0.62 14.38 9.77
C THR A 266 -0.59 15.41 8.64
N PHE A 267 -1.58 15.38 7.75
CA PHE A 267 -1.65 16.24 6.56
C PHE A 267 -2.49 17.51 6.75
N TRP A 268 -3.08 17.71 7.94
CA TRP A 268 -3.69 18.99 8.27
C TRP A 268 -2.59 20.03 8.55
N ARG A 269 -2.78 21.24 8.03
CA ARG A 269 -1.84 22.35 8.15
C ARG A 269 -2.58 23.57 8.66
N TRP A 270 -1.98 24.27 9.62
CA TRP A 270 -2.52 25.51 10.14
C TRP A 270 -1.79 26.71 9.52
N GLN A 271 -2.51 27.50 8.73
CA GLN A 271 -1.99 28.70 8.05
C GLN A 271 -3.01 29.84 8.16
N ASN A 272 -3.21 30.37 9.37
CA ASN A 272 -4.32 31.30 9.70
C ASN A 272 -5.71 30.71 9.41
N GLY A 273 -5.79 29.38 9.37
CA GLY A 273 -6.95 28.58 8.97
C GLY A 273 -6.48 27.16 8.63
N TRP A 274 -7.40 26.21 8.67
CA TRP A 274 -7.09 24.82 8.31
C TRP A 274 -6.91 24.67 6.79
N HIS A 275 -5.84 23.99 6.43
CA HIS A 275 -5.50 23.60 5.06
C HIS A 275 -5.20 22.10 5.04
N LEU A 276 -5.38 21.49 3.87
CA LEU A 276 -5.02 20.10 3.62
C LEU A 276 -3.78 20.04 2.72
N ARG A 277 -2.72 19.38 3.21
CA ARG A 277 -1.56 19.01 2.41
C ARG A 277 -1.98 17.93 1.42
N LEU A 278 -1.97 18.22 0.12
CA LEU A 278 -2.12 17.24 -0.95
C LEU A 278 -0.74 16.83 -1.46
N MET A 279 -0.68 15.94 -2.47
CA MET A 279 0.59 15.41 -2.98
C MET A 279 1.56 16.52 -3.45
N THR A 280 1.06 17.52 -4.18
CA THR A 280 1.90 18.55 -4.81
C THR A 280 1.53 19.99 -4.45
N GLU A 281 0.60 20.18 -3.52
CA GLU A 281 0.09 21.50 -3.12
C GLU A 281 -0.51 21.45 -1.71
N GLU A 282 -0.92 22.61 -1.21
CA GLU A 282 -1.76 22.77 -0.02
C GLU A 282 -2.99 23.57 -0.44
N VAL A 283 -4.16 23.13 0.01
CA VAL A 283 -5.46 23.73 -0.35
C VAL A 283 -6.20 24.13 0.91
N GLU A 284 -7.13 25.09 0.81
CA GLU A 284 -8.08 25.35 1.89
C GLU A 284 -8.82 24.05 2.24
N MET A 285 -9.10 23.82 3.53
CA MET A 285 -9.60 22.54 4.02
C MET A 285 -10.92 22.14 3.32
N PRO A 286 -10.95 21.02 2.58
CA PRO A 286 -12.18 20.46 2.05
C PRO A 286 -12.87 19.63 3.13
N TRP A 287 -13.81 20.26 3.82
CA TRP A 287 -14.46 19.72 5.03
C TRP A 287 -15.30 18.46 4.77
N ASP A 288 -15.81 18.30 3.56
CA ASP A 288 -16.62 17.17 3.11
C ASP A 288 -15.80 15.96 2.64
N TRP A 289 -14.49 16.12 2.44
CA TRP A 289 -13.63 15.01 2.05
C TRP A 289 -13.37 14.05 3.22
N PRO A 290 -13.12 12.76 2.96
CA PRO A 290 -12.75 11.81 4.00
C PRO A 290 -11.49 12.26 4.75
N VAL A 291 -11.51 12.11 6.08
CA VAL A 291 -10.32 12.36 6.90
C VAL A 291 -9.28 11.26 6.69
N GLU A 292 -8.01 11.66 6.63
CA GLU A 292 -6.88 10.74 6.45
C GLU A 292 -6.07 10.64 7.75
N VAL A 293 -6.20 9.51 8.42
CA VAL A 293 -5.66 9.26 9.76
C VAL A 293 -5.05 7.87 9.86
N ASN A 294 -4.15 7.67 10.82
CA ASN A 294 -3.65 6.33 11.13
C ASN A 294 -4.66 5.51 11.95
N TYR A 295 -4.32 4.24 12.18
CA TYR A 295 -5.13 3.32 12.97
C TYR A 295 -5.45 3.84 14.38
N HIS A 296 -4.46 4.40 15.10
CA HIS A 296 -4.65 4.88 16.48
C HIS A 296 -5.60 6.07 16.54
N GLU A 297 -5.47 7.02 15.61
CA GLU A 297 -6.34 8.18 15.48
C GLU A 297 -7.78 7.75 15.12
N ALA A 298 -7.95 6.84 14.17
CA ALA A 298 -9.25 6.30 13.80
C ALA A 298 -9.94 5.60 14.98
N LYS A 299 -9.20 4.76 15.71
CA LYS A 299 -9.72 4.09 16.92
C LYS A 299 -10.10 5.09 18.00
N ALA A 300 -9.28 6.10 18.25
CA ALA A 300 -9.56 7.12 19.26
C ALA A 300 -10.79 7.97 18.92
N PHE A 301 -10.98 8.28 17.64
CA PHE A 301 -12.21 8.93 17.16
C PHE A 301 -13.44 8.05 17.42
N CYS A 302 -13.37 6.74 17.11
CA CYS A 302 -14.47 5.82 17.37
C CYS A 302 -14.81 5.71 18.87
N GLU A 303 -13.80 5.65 19.75
CA GLU A 303 -14.02 5.65 21.21
C GLU A 303 -14.68 6.94 21.70
N TRP A 304 -14.25 8.10 21.19
CA TRP A 304 -14.88 9.38 21.51
C TRP A 304 -16.33 9.43 21.00
N LYS A 305 -16.59 9.02 19.75
CA LYS A 305 -17.96 8.93 19.20
C LYS A 305 -18.84 7.97 19.98
N ARG A 306 -18.29 6.84 20.43
CA ARG A 306 -18.99 5.87 21.28
C ARG A 306 -19.49 6.53 22.57
N GLU A 307 -18.63 7.31 23.22
CA GLU A 307 -19.00 8.04 24.42
C GLU A 307 -20.03 9.15 24.14
N GLU A 308 -19.83 9.92 23.08
CA GLU A 308 -20.73 11.03 22.70
C GLU A 308 -22.15 10.53 22.39
N THR A 309 -22.26 9.41 21.69
CA THR A 309 -23.54 8.90 21.15
C THR A 309 -24.16 7.80 22.02
N GLY A 310 -23.39 7.17 22.91
CA GLY A 310 -23.82 5.99 23.67
C GLY A 310 -24.01 4.73 22.83
N ILE A 311 -23.56 4.73 21.56
CA ILE A 311 -23.53 3.55 20.70
C ILE A 311 -22.63 2.48 21.35
N LYS A 312 -22.94 1.21 21.16
CA LYS A 312 -22.14 0.09 21.69
C LYS A 312 -21.53 -0.70 20.55
N GLU A 313 -20.34 -1.23 20.77
CA GLU A 313 -19.76 -2.25 19.89
C GLU A 313 -20.65 -3.50 19.90
N VAL A 314 -20.60 -4.24 18.79
CA VAL A 314 -21.45 -5.43 18.55
C VAL A 314 -21.15 -6.51 19.58
N ASP A 315 -19.88 -6.64 19.97
CA ASP A 315 -19.40 -7.55 20.99
C ASP A 315 -18.28 -6.89 21.81
N ASN A 316 -18.05 -7.37 23.03
CA ASN A 316 -16.88 -7.02 23.84
C ASN A 316 -15.68 -7.94 23.59
N ASP A 317 -15.88 -9.04 22.85
CA ASP A 317 -14.76 -9.89 22.45
C ASP A 317 -13.92 -9.17 21.39
N PRO A 318 -12.58 -9.15 21.53
CA PRO A 318 -11.71 -8.68 20.47
C PRO A 318 -12.05 -9.46 19.21
N ALA A 319 -12.40 -8.77 18.13
CA ALA A 319 -12.51 -9.42 16.84
C ALA A 319 -11.20 -10.20 16.62
N ASN A 320 -11.31 -11.48 16.25
CA ASN A 320 -10.18 -12.25 15.72
C ASN A 320 -9.81 -11.68 14.35
N ALA A 321 -9.35 -10.42 14.32
CA ALA A 321 -8.66 -9.86 13.19
C ALA A 321 -7.35 -10.62 13.10
N ASN A 322 -7.36 -11.69 12.31
CA ASN A 322 -6.17 -12.38 11.86
C ASN A 322 -5.29 -11.37 11.09
N LEU A 323 -4.50 -10.59 11.82
CA LEU A 323 -3.10 -10.41 11.46
C LEU A 323 -2.27 -11.40 12.31
N HIS A 324 -2.75 -12.63 12.42
CA HIS A 324 -1.87 -13.77 12.56
C HIS A 324 -1.08 -13.87 11.26
N LEU A 325 -0.04 -13.04 11.11
CA LEU A 325 1.11 -13.30 10.23
C LEU A 325 1.90 -14.49 10.80
N ASP A 326 1.20 -15.55 11.19
CA ASP A 326 1.78 -16.79 11.66
C ASP A 326 2.21 -17.56 10.42
N HIS A 327 3.48 -17.38 10.07
CA HIS A 327 4.22 -18.24 9.15
C HIS A 327 3.68 -18.30 7.71
N GLY A 328 3.88 -17.24 6.91
CA GLY A 328 3.70 -17.39 5.46
C GLY A 328 3.90 -16.15 4.60
N ALA A 329 3.46 -14.97 5.03
CA ALA A 329 3.58 -13.76 4.22
C ALA A 329 4.91 -13.03 4.51
N SER A 330 5.96 -13.44 3.81
CA SER A 330 7.16 -12.63 3.62
C SER A 330 7.31 -12.37 2.12
N SER A 331 7.52 -11.12 1.74
CA SER A 331 7.80 -10.70 0.36
C SER A 331 9.18 -11.15 -0.15
N CYS A 332 9.98 -11.86 0.66
CA CYS A 332 11.30 -12.33 0.29
C CYS A 332 11.28 -13.68 -0.45
N PRO A 333 12.17 -13.91 -1.44
CA PRO A 333 12.30 -15.22 -2.08
C PRO A 333 12.76 -16.28 -1.07
N ALA A 334 12.00 -17.36 -0.95
CA ALA A 334 12.41 -18.55 -0.22
C ALA A 334 13.55 -19.28 -0.98
N SER A 335 14.79 -18.80 -0.83
CA SER A 335 15.96 -19.55 -1.27
C SER A 335 17.15 -19.33 -0.34
N ALA A 336 17.15 -19.98 0.83
CA ALA A 336 18.38 -20.42 1.49
C ALA A 336 18.06 -21.50 2.52
N THR A 337 18.61 -22.69 2.29
CA THR A 337 18.75 -23.77 3.25
C THR A 337 19.31 -23.27 4.60
N SER A 338 18.48 -23.23 5.63
CA SER A 338 18.93 -23.17 7.03
C SER A 338 18.33 -24.35 7.79
N THR A 339 19.12 -25.41 7.89
CA THR A 339 18.88 -26.52 8.80
C THR A 339 19.07 -26.06 10.24
N ARG A 340 18.01 -25.53 10.87
CA ARG A 340 17.91 -25.50 12.33
C ARG A 340 16.62 -26.16 12.81
N LYS A 341 16.84 -27.27 13.52
CA LYS A 341 15.90 -28.19 14.15
C LYS A 341 14.66 -27.48 14.72
N ALA A 342 13.51 -27.76 14.13
CA ALA A 342 12.21 -27.61 14.77
C ALA A 342 12.14 -28.51 16.01
N LYS A 343 12.24 -27.91 17.21
CA LYS A 343 11.77 -28.57 18.43
C LYS A 343 10.24 -28.44 18.43
N ARG A 344 9.57 -29.58 18.24
CA ARG A 344 8.16 -29.76 18.56
C ARG A 344 7.94 -29.42 20.04
N CYS A 345 7.20 -28.36 20.34
CA CYS A 345 6.48 -28.26 21.61
C CYS A 345 5.07 -28.81 21.38
N ASN A 346 4.81 -30.00 21.91
CA ASN A 346 3.46 -30.54 22.03
C ASN A 346 2.64 -29.66 23.00
N PRO A 347 1.32 -29.56 22.81
CA PRO A 347 0.43 -28.83 23.71
C PRO A 347 0.40 -29.54 25.07
N MET A 348 0.69 -28.82 26.15
CA MET A 348 0.53 -29.37 27.49
C MET A 348 -0.95 -29.32 27.91
N PRO A 349 -1.53 -30.43 28.38
CA PRO A 349 -2.88 -30.46 28.90
C PRO A 349 -2.93 -29.93 30.34
N THR A 350 -4.08 -29.34 30.67
CA THR A 350 -4.54 -29.06 32.01
C THR A 350 -4.44 -30.28 32.93
N THR A 351 -3.76 -30.17 34.07
CA THR A 351 -4.32 -30.37 35.44
C THR A 351 -3.23 -30.62 36.50
N LYS A 352 -3.33 -29.82 37.57
CA LYS A 352 -3.13 -30.09 39.00
C LYS A 352 -2.14 -31.19 39.45
N ALA A 353 -1.21 -30.74 40.30
CA ALA A 353 -0.98 -31.19 41.69
C ALA A 353 0.45 -31.68 42.01
N THR A 354 1.05 -31.01 43.02
CA THR A 354 1.98 -31.49 44.07
C THR A 354 3.29 -32.15 43.62
N GLY A 355 4.47 -31.82 44.14
CA GLY A 355 4.90 -31.14 45.36
C GLY A 355 6.34 -31.59 45.65
N CYS A 356 7.04 -30.79 46.47
CA CYS A 356 8.48 -30.82 46.84
C CYS A 356 9.42 -30.13 45.85
#